data_AF-A0A955Z351-F1
#
_entry.id   AF-A0A955Z351-F1
#
_cell.length_a   1.000
_cell.length_b   1.000
_cell.length_c   1.000
_cell.angle_alpha   90.00
_cell.angle_beta   90.00
_cell.angle_gamma   90.00
#
_symmetry.space_group_name_H-M   'P 1'
#
loop_
_entity.id
_entity.type
_entity.pdbx_description
1 polymer ?
#
loop_
_entity_poly.entity_id
_entity_poly.type
_entity_poly.pdbx_seq_one_letter_code
_entity_poly.pdbx_strand_id
1 'polypeptide(L)'
;MLKLDEFESRFRSADKARYAYTEVSIQRVVVFTDLAEEPSRRFAGDVKTMLSTLDADVAWTVVNGTEFRQIDELLAHVERLQPDLICTYRNLHGRARRFAFSLGGHVDVLTQATTTPVLLLPDPTDDDRLPERCQKT
;
A
#
# COMPACT_ATOMS: atom_id res chain seq x y z
N MET A 1 10.20 -29.74 -40.36
CA MET A 1 11.48 -29.55 -39.62
C MET A 1 11.16 -28.66 -38.44
N LEU A 2 11.06 -29.22 -37.23
CA LEU A 2 10.85 -28.43 -36.01
C LEU A 2 12.12 -27.64 -35.74
N LYS A 3 12.00 -26.32 -35.61
CA LYS A 3 13.14 -25.44 -35.34
C LYS A 3 13.53 -25.60 -33.87
N LEU A 4 14.82 -25.69 -33.58
CA LEU A 4 15.38 -25.89 -32.23
C LEU A 4 14.78 -24.92 -31.20
N ASP A 5 14.50 -23.68 -31.62
CA ASP A 5 13.87 -22.64 -30.80
C ASP A 5 12.45 -22.99 -30.32
N GLU A 6 11.67 -23.74 -31.10
CA GLU A 6 10.32 -24.18 -30.71
C GLU A 6 10.37 -25.27 -29.62
N PHE A 7 11.40 -26.11 -29.63
CA PHE A 7 11.63 -27.10 -28.57
C PHE A 7 12.07 -26.43 -27.28
N GLU A 8 13.01 -25.48 -27.34
CA GLU A 8 13.50 -24.78 -26.16
C GLU A 8 12.40 -23.93 -25.51
N SER A 9 11.59 -23.24 -26.32
CA SER A 9 10.45 -22.45 -25.85
C SER A 9 9.38 -23.34 -25.18
N ARG A 10 9.06 -24.52 -25.75
CA ARG A 10 8.14 -25.47 -25.13
C ARG A 10 8.67 -26.04 -23.82
N PHE A 11 9.97 -26.39 -23.75
CA PHE A 11 10.58 -26.93 -22.53
C PHE A 11 10.60 -25.90 -21.39
N ARG A 12 11.01 -24.65 -21.68
CA ARG A 12 10.98 -23.55 -20.71
C ARG A 12 9.56 -23.19 -20.27
N SER A 13 8.56 -23.35 -21.14
CA SER A 13 7.15 -23.11 -20.78
C SER A 13 6.60 -24.16 -19.81
N ALA A 14 7.17 -25.37 -19.79
CA ALA A 14 6.80 -26.46 -18.91
C ALA A 14 7.56 -26.41 -17.56
N ASP A 15 8.74 -25.82 -17.54
CA ASP A 15 9.55 -25.56 -16.34
C ASP A 15 9.13 -24.25 -15.64
N LYS A 16 7.85 -24.17 -15.27
CA LYS A 16 7.35 -23.06 -14.46
C LYS A 16 7.41 -23.45 -12.98
N ALA A 17 7.94 -22.54 -12.16
CA ALA A 17 7.88 -22.68 -10.72
C ALA A 17 6.42 -22.97 -10.28
N ARG A 18 6.24 -24.06 -9.53
CA ARG A 18 4.94 -24.41 -8.95
C ARG A 18 4.75 -23.57 -7.69
N TYR A 19 3.86 -22.61 -7.75
CA TYR A 19 3.48 -21.81 -6.60
C TYR A 19 2.51 -22.59 -5.72
N ALA A 20 2.75 -22.57 -4.42
CA ALA A 20 1.82 -23.07 -3.42
C ALA A 20 1.12 -21.88 -2.75
N TYR A 21 -0.16 -22.04 -2.45
CA TYR A 21 -0.87 -21.07 -1.62
C TYR A 21 -0.19 -20.98 -0.25
N THR A 22 0.13 -19.76 0.17
CA THR A 22 0.61 -19.46 1.50
C THR A 22 -0.32 -18.40 2.08
N GLU A 23 -0.85 -18.67 3.26
CA GLU A 23 -1.70 -17.74 3.97
C GLU A 23 -0.85 -16.59 4.52
N VAL A 24 -1.29 -15.35 4.29
CA VAL A 24 -0.63 -14.15 4.79
C VAL A 24 -1.30 -13.74 6.08
N SER A 25 -0.60 -13.91 7.21
CA SER A 25 -1.08 -13.42 8.51
C SER A 25 -0.71 -11.95 8.66
N ILE A 26 -1.72 -11.09 8.80
CA ILE A 26 -1.56 -9.66 9.07
C ILE A 26 -2.00 -9.45 10.51
N GLN A 27 -1.09 -9.06 11.40
CA GLN A 27 -1.37 -8.83 12.81
C GLN A 27 -1.28 -7.36 13.19
N ARG A 28 -0.47 -6.58 12.48
CA ARG A 28 -0.22 -5.16 12.77
C ARG A 28 -0.40 -4.33 11.50
N VAL A 29 -1.37 -3.45 11.54
CA VAL A 29 -1.65 -2.48 10.48
C VAL A 29 -1.31 -1.08 10.97
N VAL A 30 -0.49 -0.37 10.22
CA VAL A 30 -0.20 1.04 10.47
C VAL A 30 -0.81 1.89 9.37
N VAL A 31 -1.60 2.89 9.76
CA VAL A 31 -2.15 3.90 8.86
C VAL A 31 -1.31 5.17 8.98
N PHE A 32 -0.61 5.54 7.90
CA PHE A 32 0.09 6.82 7.80
C PHE A 32 -0.73 7.84 7.02
N THR A 33 -0.89 9.03 7.59
CA THR A 33 -1.63 10.14 6.99
C THR A 33 -1.00 11.47 7.39
N ASP A 34 -1.05 12.46 6.49
CA ASP A 34 -0.61 13.83 6.76
C ASP A 34 -1.73 14.74 7.31
N LEU A 35 -2.89 14.15 7.58
CA LEU A 35 -4.05 14.83 8.14
C LEU A 35 -3.87 15.16 9.62
N ALA A 36 -4.68 16.10 10.11
CA ALA A 36 -4.84 16.36 11.54
C ALA A 36 -5.61 15.22 12.24
N GLU A 37 -5.69 15.27 13.57
CA GLU A 37 -6.20 14.19 14.42
C GLU A 37 -7.59 13.66 14.02
N GLU A 38 -8.60 14.52 13.91
CA GLU A 38 -9.98 14.10 13.60
C GLU A 38 -10.13 13.52 12.18
N PRO A 39 -9.68 14.17 11.09
CA PRO A 39 -9.73 13.58 9.76
C PRO A 39 -8.90 12.29 9.64
N SER A 40 -7.76 12.19 10.36
CA SER A 40 -6.95 10.97 10.40
C SER A 40 -7.72 9.79 10.98
N ARG A 41 -8.46 10.01 12.08
CA ARG A 41 -9.31 8.97 12.69
C ARG A 41 -10.41 8.52 11.74
N ARG A 42 -11.04 9.45 11.03
CA ARG A 42 -12.07 9.13 10.04
C ARG A 42 -11.51 8.29 8.91
N PHE A 43 -10.40 8.72 8.30
CA PHE A 43 -9.72 7.97 7.25
C PHE A 43 -9.32 6.56 7.72
N ALA A 44 -8.73 6.43 8.91
CA ALA A 44 -8.41 5.13 9.47
C ALA A 44 -9.65 4.24 9.70
N GLY A 45 -10.78 4.83 10.08
CA GLY A 45 -12.07 4.13 10.18
C GLY A 45 -12.56 3.59 8.84
N ASP A 46 -12.43 4.38 7.77
CA ASP A 46 -12.77 3.95 6.41
C ASP A 46 -11.86 2.81 5.94
N VAL A 47 -10.55 2.90 6.20
CA VAL A 47 -9.58 1.83 5.91
C VAL A 47 -9.93 0.55 6.67
N LYS A 48 -10.25 0.66 7.96
CA LYS A 48 -10.62 -0.49 8.79
C LYS A 48 -11.92 -1.14 8.32
N THR A 49 -12.88 -0.34 7.83
CA THR A 49 -14.13 -0.84 7.23
C THR A 49 -13.86 -1.59 5.93
N MET A 50 -13.00 -1.05 5.07
CA MET A 50 -12.58 -1.70 3.83
C MET A 50 -11.86 -3.03 4.09
N LEU A 51 -11.04 -3.10 5.14
CA LEU A 51 -10.28 -4.27 5.56
C LEU A 51 -10.99 -5.09 6.66
N SER A 52 -12.32 -5.05 6.69
CA SER A 52 -13.13 -5.77 7.69
C SER A 52 -13.03 -7.30 7.60
N THR A 53 -12.40 -7.83 6.55
CA THR A 53 -12.12 -9.26 6.38
C THR A 53 -10.87 -9.72 7.13
N LEU A 54 -10.04 -8.80 7.65
CA LEU A 54 -8.91 -9.16 8.49
C LEU A 54 -9.39 -9.66 9.86
N ASP A 55 -8.51 -10.38 10.55
CA ASP A 55 -8.82 -10.93 11.87
C ASP A 55 -9.19 -9.84 12.89
N ALA A 56 -10.04 -10.19 13.85
CA ALA A 56 -10.57 -9.23 14.83
C ALA A 56 -9.51 -8.72 15.81
N ASP A 57 -8.40 -9.44 15.98
CA ASP A 57 -7.29 -9.16 16.89
C ASP A 57 -6.16 -8.33 16.25
N VAL A 58 -6.31 -7.91 14.99
CA VAL A 58 -5.37 -7.01 14.33
C VAL A 58 -5.16 -5.73 15.15
N ALA A 59 -3.90 -5.44 15.46
CA ALA A 59 -3.49 -4.21 16.12
C ALA A 59 -3.42 -3.06 15.09
N TRP A 60 -4.24 -2.03 15.31
CA TRP A 60 -4.27 -0.84 14.46
C TRP A 60 -3.54 0.31 15.13
N THR A 61 -2.59 0.91 14.42
CA THR A 61 -1.94 2.16 14.84
C THR A 61 -2.17 3.22 13.77
N VAL A 62 -2.50 4.44 14.18
CA VAL A 62 -2.62 5.59 13.28
C VAL A 62 -1.49 6.55 13.62
N VAL A 63 -0.70 6.93 12.62
CA VAL A 63 0.34 7.95 12.73
C VAL A 63 -0.08 9.12 11.84
N ASN A 64 -0.41 10.25 12.47
CA ASN A 64 -0.98 11.41 11.81
C ASN A 64 0.07 12.49 11.44
N GLY A 65 -0.34 13.53 10.71
CA GLY A 65 0.55 14.54 10.16
C GLY A 65 1.21 15.46 11.19
N THR A 66 0.86 15.35 12.46
CA THR A 66 1.55 16.02 13.57
C THR A 66 2.68 15.17 14.16
N GLU A 67 2.72 13.87 13.87
CA GLU A 67 3.70 12.92 14.43
C GLU A 67 4.95 12.76 13.55
N PHE A 68 4.85 13.06 12.25
CA PHE A 68 5.97 13.06 11.32
C PHE A 68 5.75 14.09 10.21
N ARG A 69 6.84 14.59 9.65
CA ARG A 69 6.87 15.44 8.45
C ARG A 69 7.95 14.99 7.48
N GLN A 70 9.06 14.48 7.99
CA GLN A 70 10.20 14.08 7.18
C GLN A 70 10.20 12.56 6.94
N ILE A 71 10.96 12.15 5.93
CA ILE A 71 11.02 10.75 5.47
C ILE A 71 11.74 9.86 6.49
N ASP A 72 12.78 10.37 7.14
CA ASP A 72 13.51 9.68 8.20
C ASP A 72 12.63 9.40 9.42
N GLU A 73 11.79 10.35 9.82
CA GLU A 73 10.79 10.16 10.88
C GLU A 73 9.80 9.04 10.51
N LEU A 74 9.28 9.06 9.28
CA LEU A 74 8.39 8.01 8.76
C LEU A 74 9.06 6.63 8.80
N LEU A 75 10.31 6.51 8.36
CA LEU A 75 11.05 5.25 8.41
C LEU A 75 11.32 4.79 9.84
N ALA A 76 11.64 5.71 10.75
CA ALA A 76 11.79 5.40 12.18
C ALA A 76 10.48 4.86 12.79
N HIS A 77 9.32 5.38 12.37
CA HIS A 77 8.03 4.81 12.76
C HIS A 77 7.85 3.38 12.24
N VAL A 78 8.20 3.11 10.98
CA VAL A 78 8.11 1.76 10.40
C VAL A 78 9.02 0.77 11.13
N GLU A 79 10.27 1.15 11.38
CA GLU A 79 11.24 0.33 12.11
C GLU A 79 10.77 0.02 13.53
N ARG A 80 10.22 1.02 14.24
CA ARG A 80 9.72 0.87 15.61
C ARG A 80 8.44 0.04 15.70
N LEU A 81 7.49 0.26 14.78
CA LEU A 81 6.17 -0.36 14.82
C LEU A 81 6.17 -1.76 14.21
N GLN A 82 7.12 -2.05 13.30
CA GLN A 82 7.22 -3.30 12.54
C GLN A 82 5.86 -3.77 11.97
N PRO A 83 5.17 -2.95 11.15
CA PRO A 83 3.90 -3.32 10.56
C PRO A 83 4.02 -4.51 9.61
N ASP A 84 2.97 -5.32 9.55
CA ASP A 84 2.80 -6.35 8.53
C ASP A 84 2.11 -5.77 7.28
N LEU A 85 1.39 -4.64 7.44
CA LEU A 85 0.79 -3.87 6.36
C LEU A 85 0.82 -2.37 6.68
N ILE A 86 1.23 -1.57 5.69
CA ILE A 86 1.15 -0.11 5.74
C ILE A 86 -0.01 0.35 4.88
N CYS A 87 -0.89 1.19 5.41
CA CYS A 87 -2.00 1.81 4.70
C CYS A 87 -1.77 3.32 4.60
N THR A 88 -1.81 3.88 3.39
CA THR A 88 -1.65 5.33 3.16
C THR A 88 -2.24 5.74 1.81
N TYR A 89 -2.01 6.97 1.35
CA TYR A 89 -2.41 7.46 0.02
C TYR A 89 -1.23 8.12 -0.68
N ARG A 90 -1.37 8.29 -2.00
CA ARG A 90 -0.37 8.97 -2.82
C ARG A 90 -0.21 10.43 -2.39
N ASN A 91 0.98 10.96 -2.60
CA ASN A 91 1.31 12.36 -2.33
C ASN A 91 1.11 12.77 -0.87
N LEU A 92 1.40 11.87 0.07
CA LEU A 92 1.51 12.18 1.50
C LEU A 92 2.44 13.40 1.70
N HIS A 93 1.97 14.43 2.41
CA HIS A 93 2.60 15.75 2.57
C HIS A 93 2.82 16.54 1.27
N GLY A 94 2.39 16.00 0.13
CA GLY A 94 2.51 16.59 -1.19
C GLY A 94 1.20 17.25 -1.61
N ARG A 95 1.30 18.34 -2.37
CA ARG A 95 0.13 18.85 -3.11
C ARG A 95 -0.14 17.90 -4.26
N ALA A 96 -1.06 16.94 -4.06
CA ALA A 96 -1.43 15.86 -4.99
C ALA A 96 -1.64 16.31 -6.46
N ARG A 97 -1.92 17.59 -6.69
CA ARG A 97 -2.22 18.15 -8.02
C ARG A 97 -1.01 18.50 -8.89
N ARG A 98 0.22 18.60 -8.36
CA ARG A 98 1.38 18.99 -9.20
C ARG A 98 1.88 17.84 -10.08
N PHE A 99 1.66 16.58 -9.69
CA PHE A 99 2.17 15.39 -10.38
C PHE A 99 1.17 14.23 -10.35
N ALA A 100 0.20 14.24 -11.26
CA ALA A 100 -0.93 13.29 -11.29
C ALA A 100 -0.55 11.79 -11.34
N PHE A 101 0.68 11.48 -11.77
CA PHE A 101 1.17 10.12 -11.94
C PHE A 101 2.30 9.74 -10.97
N SER A 102 2.63 10.60 -10.00
CA SER A 102 3.63 10.29 -8.96
C SER A 102 2.96 9.64 -7.74
N LEU A 103 3.71 8.80 -7.02
CA LEU A 103 3.32 8.32 -5.70
C LEU A 103 3.58 9.35 -4.60
N GLY A 104 4.46 10.33 -4.83
CA GLY A 104 4.95 11.28 -3.84
C GLY A 104 6.18 10.75 -3.08
N GLY A 105 7.05 11.68 -2.65
CA GLY A 105 8.38 11.34 -2.12
C GLY A 105 8.37 10.37 -0.92
N HIS A 106 7.46 10.54 0.02
CA HIS A 106 7.33 9.63 1.17
C HIS A 106 6.95 8.20 0.75
N VAL A 107 5.97 8.06 -0.14
CA VAL A 107 5.50 6.75 -0.60
C VAL A 107 6.54 6.09 -1.50
N ASP A 108 7.18 6.84 -2.41
CA ASP A 108 8.26 6.32 -3.25
C ASP A 108 9.37 5.70 -2.37
N VAL A 109 9.79 6.40 -1.31
CA VAL A 109 10.79 5.87 -0.39
C VAL A 109 10.27 4.67 0.41
N LEU A 110 9.03 4.68 0.91
CA LEU A 110 8.45 3.51 1.58
C LEU A 110 8.55 2.26 0.70
N THR A 111 8.15 2.35 -0.57
CA THR A 111 8.18 1.19 -1.48
C THR A 111 9.58 0.69 -1.82
N GLN A 112 10.62 1.48 -1.59
CA GLN A 112 12.01 1.13 -1.89
C GLN A 112 12.81 0.73 -0.65
N ALA A 113 12.51 1.34 0.50
CA ALA A 113 13.29 1.20 1.73
C ALA A 113 12.73 0.16 2.69
N THR A 114 11.46 -0.26 2.54
CA THR A 114 10.87 -1.34 3.34
C THR A 114 10.38 -2.49 2.48
N THR A 115 10.41 -3.69 3.04
CA THR A 115 9.78 -4.89 2.48
C THR A 115 8.32 -5.02 2.91
N THR A 116 7.84 -4.19 3.83
CA THR A 116 6.45 -4.20 4.28
C THR A 116 5.53 -3.80 3.12
N PRO A 117 4.48 -4.59 2.82
CA PRO A 117 3.48 -4.23 1.83
C PRO A 117 2.85 -2.85 2.10
N VAL A 118 2.72 -2.04 1.04
CA VAL A 118 2.08 -0.72 1.10
C VAL A 118 0.77 -0.75 0.32
N LEU A 119 -0.35 -0.60 1.01
CA LEU A 119 -1.68 -0.42 0.45
C LEU A 119 -1.95 1.07 0.23
N LEU A 120 -2.13 1.46 -1.03
CA LEU A 120 -2.47 2.81 -1.42
C LEU A 120 -3.98 2.96 -1.57
N LEU A 121 -4.54 3.90 -0.82
CA LEU A 121 -5.94 4.28 -0.82
C LEU A 121 -6.15 5.59 -1.60
N PRO A 122 -7.41 5.88 -1.99
CA PRO A 122 -7.77 7.20 -2.48
C PRO A 122 -7.39 8.28 -1.48
N ASP A 123 -6.93 9.43 -1.99
CA ASP A 123 -6.64 10.59 -1.15
C ASP A 123 -7.95 11.04 -0.47
N PRO A 124 -8.02 11.05 0.87
CA PRO A 124 -9.24 11.40 1.60
C PRO A 124 -9.66 12.88 1.44
N THR A 125 -8.79 13.72 0.88
CA THR A 125 -9.07 15.13 0.58
C THR A 125 -9.51 15.37 -0.87
N ASP A 126 -9.50 14.33 -1.69
CA ASP A 126 -9.95 14.40 -3.08
C ASP A 126 -11.47 14.12 -3.12
N ASP A 127 -12.26 15.19 -3.23
CA ASP A 127 -13.73 15.12 -3.34
C ASP A 127 -14.19 14.44 -4.64
N ASP A 128 -13.33 14.37 -5.66
CA ASP A 128 -13.59 13.66 -6.91
C ASP A 128 -13.34 12.15 -6.72
N ARG A 129 -14.28 11.52 -5.99
CA ARG A 129 -14.42 10.06 -5.84
C ARG A 129 -14.05 9.34 -7.14
N LEU A 130 -13.06 8.44 -7.04
CA LEU A 130 -12.69 7.35 -7.96
C LEU A 130 -13.15 7.53 -9.42
N PRO A 131 -12.23 7.63 -10.42
CA PRO A 131 -12.65 7.61 -11.81
C PRO A 131 -13.63 6.46 -12.03
N GLU A 132 -14.77 6.81 -12.64
CA GLU A 132 -15.97 6.00 -12.76
C GLU A 132 -15.64 4.52 -12.86
N ARG A 133 -16.20 3.74 -11.92
CA ARG A 133 -16.31 2.27 -11.89
C ARG A 133 -15.64 1.61 -13.09
N CYS A 134 -14.62 0.77 -12.87
CA CYS A 134 -14.27 -0.28 -13.82
C CYS A 134 -15.53 -1.11 -14.10
N GLN A 135 -16.30 -0.71 -15.12
CA GLN A 135 -17.41 -1.46 -15.64
C GLN A 135 -16.76 -2.67 -16.31
N LYS A 136 -16.97 -3.83 -15.72
CA LYS A 136 -16.59 -5.11 -16.31
C LYS A 136 -17.13 -5.13 -17.75
N THR A 137 -16.23 -5.14 -18.72
CA THR A 137 -16.53 -5.49 -20.11
C THR A 137 -16.56 -7.00 -20.22
#